data_AF-G3HKH6-F1
#
_entry.id   AF-G3HKH6-F1
#
_cell.length_a   1.000
_cell.length_b   1.000
_cell.length_c   1.000
_cell.angle_alpha   90.00
_cell.angle_beta   90.00
_cell.angle_gamma   90.00
#
_symmetry.space_group_name_H-M   'P 1'
#
loop_
_entity.id
_entity.type
_entity.pdbx_description
1 polymer ?
#
loop_
_entity_poly.entity_id
_entity_poly.type
_entity_poly.pdbx_seq_one_letter_code
_entity_poly.pdbx_strand_id
1 'polypeptide(L)'
;MRYLTCLLLWVLQLVWGQWEDQLKNYPLRCLQISSFPNSSSFRTDGLAWLGDVQTHSWRNASTVSFLKPWSHGKLSDQQWQTLEHILQVYRTSFTRDIQELVKMLPIIHCE
;
A
#
# COMPACT_ATOMS: atom_id res chain seq x y z
N MET A 1 -1.19 -45.34 33.35
CA MET A 1 -0.76 -44.03 33.88
C MET A 1 0.41 -43.40 33.11
N ARG A 2 1.48 -44.12 32.74
CA ARG A 2 2.68 -43.55 32.05
C ARG A 2 2.47 -43.02 30.62
N TYR A 3 1.53 -43.59 29.86
CA TYR A 3 1.26 -43.14 28.48
C TYR A 3 0.48 -41.83 28.42
N LEU A 4 -0.34 -41.55 29.43
CA LEU A 4 -1.17 -40.33 29.51
C LEU A 4 -0.30 -39.08 29.70
N THR A 5 0.73 -39.17 30.54
CA THR A 5 1.71 -38.09 30.74
C THR A 5 2.56 -37.84 29.50
N CYS A 6 2.95 -38.88 28.77
CA CYS A 6 3.65 -38.70 27.49
C CYS A 6 2.78 -38.05 26.43
N LEU A 7 1.50 -38.41 26.34
CA LEU A 7 0.53 -37.76 25.43
C LEU A 7 0.32 -36.29 25.81
N LEU A 8 0.19 -35.98 27.10
CA LEU A 8 0.07 -34.61 27.60
C LEU A 8 1.29 -33.77 27.25
N LEU A 9 2.51 -34.31 27.42
CA LEU A 9 3.75 -33.62 27.07
C LEU A 9 3.88 -33.41 25.56
N TRP A 10 3.46 -34.37 24.74
CA TRP A 10 3.47 -34.25 23.29
C TRP A 10 2.48 -33.19 22.78
N VAL A 11 1.27 -33.16 23.35
CA VAL A 11 0.29 -32.09 23.08
C VAL A 11 0.80 -30.74 23.57
N LEU A 12 1.46 -30.69 24.74
CA LEU A 12 2.08 -29.47 25.23
C LEU A 12 3.17 -28.98 24.28
N GLN A 13 4.00 -29.86 23.72
CA GLN A 13 5.04 -29.50 22.74
C GLN A 13 4.45 -29.00 21.42
N LEU A 14 3.37 -29.64 20.94
CA LEU A 14 2.66 -29.22 19.72
C LEU A 14 2.03 -27.83 19.90
N VAL A 15 1.41 -27.58 21.06
CA VAL A 15 0.80 -26.30 21.40
C VAL A 15 1.86 -25.25 21.67
N TRP A 16 2.92 -25.55 22.43
CA TRP A 16 3.99 -24.62 22.80
C TRP A 16 4.75 -24.07 21.59
N GLY A 17 5.06 -24.91 20.59
CA GLY A 17 5.72 -24.46 19.36
C GLY A 17 4.88 -23.55 18.46
N GLN A 18 3.57 -23.42 18.71
CA GLN A 18 2.69 -22.45 18.05
C GLN A 18 2.67 -21.07 18.73
N TRP A 19 3.13 -20.97 19.99
CA TRP A 19 3.15 -19.70 20.76
C TRP A 19 4.48 -18.96 20.67
N GLU A 20 5.53 -19.55 20.08
CA GLU A 20 6.71 -18.78 19.71
C GLU A 20 6.30 -17.80 18.61
N ASP A 21 6.04 -16.58 19.08
CA ASP A 21 5.59 -15.42 18.35
C ASP A 21 6.27 -15.32 16.99
N GLN A 22 5.57 -15.79 15.96
CA GLN A 22 5.69 -15.22 14.64
C GLN A 22 5.21 -13.77 14.81
N LEU A 23 6.11 -12.87 15.21
CA LEU A 23 5.89 -11.43 15.17
C LEU A 23 5.59 -11.10 13.72
N LYS A 24 4.32 -11.23 13.36
CA LYS A 24 3.84 -11.15 11.98
C LYS A 24 3.87 -9.68 11.66
N ASN A 25 4.98 -9.24 11.08
CA ASN A 25 5.11 -7.88 10.62
C ASN A 25 4.05 -7.68 9.53
N TYR A 26 3.16 -6.71 9.72
CA TYR A 26 2.15 -6.35 8.73
C TYR A 26 2.64 -5.09 8.00
N PRO A 27 3.43 -5.22 6.93
CA PRO A 27 3.94 -4.05 6.23
C PRO A 27 2.78 -3.29 5.57
N LEU A 28 2.86 -1.97 5.65
CA LEU A 28 2.04 -1.09 4.83
C LEU A 28 2.74 -0.89 3.48
N ARG A 29 2.14 -1.36 2.39
CA ARG A 29 2.64 -1.17 1.02
C ARG A 29 1.71 -0.22 0.27
N CYS A 30 2.26 0.91 -0.16
CA CYS A 30 1.59 1.85 -1.05
C CYS A 30 2.11 1.62 -2.47
N LEU A 31 1.20 1.36 -3.39
CA LEU A 31 1.49 1.10 -4.79
C LEU A 31 0.90 2.22 -5.63
N GLN A 32 1.67 2.74 -6.57
CA GLN A 32 1.23 3.71 -7.58
C GLN A 32 1.43 3.10 -8.96
N ILE A 33 0.42 3.28 -9.81
CA ILE A 33 0.46 2.89 -11.22
C ILE A 33 0.16 4.15 -12.02
N SER A 34 1.13 4.60 -12.81
CA SER A 34 0.99 5.77 -13.68
C SER A 34 1.17 5.38 -15.14
N SER A 35 0.25 5.81 -15.99
CA SER A 35 0.25 5.57 -17.43
C SER A 35 0.22 6.91 -18.17
N PHE A 36 1.07 7.05 -19.18
CA PHE A 36 1.19 8.24 -20.02
C PHE A 36 1.05 7.86 -21.50
N PRO A 37 -0.17 7.59 -21.99
CA PRO A 37 -0.37 7.17 -23.38
C PRO A 37 0.10 8.18 -24.42
N ASN A 38 -0.01 9.48 -24.11
CA ASN A 38 0.42 10.58 -24.96
C ASN A 38 0.62 11.87 -24.13
N SER A 39 0.96 12.98 -24.79
CA SER A 39 1.26 14.25 -24.11
C SER A 39 0.05 14.91 -23.43
N SER A 40 -1.18 14.61 -23.84
CA SER A 40 -2.42 15.20 -23.30
C SER A 40 -3.21 14.27 -22.38
N SER A 41 -2.85 12.98 -22.33
CA SER A 41 -3.55 11.96 -21.55
C SER A 41 -2.60 11.30 -20.57
N PHE A 42 -3.01 11.29 -19.30
CA PHE A 42 -2.31 10.60 -18.23
C PHE A 42 -3.31 10.04 -17.24
N ARG A 43 -2.90 8.98 -16.55
CA ARG A 43 -3.70 8.32 -15.53
C ARG A 43 -2.80 7.86 -14.41
N THR A 44 -3.11 8.26 -13.18
CA THR A 44 -2.42 7.78 -11.99
C THR A 44 -3.43 7.19 -11.01
N ASP A 45 -3.31 5.89 -10.78
CA ASP A 45 -4.06 5.16 -9.76
C ASP A 45 -3.11 4.69 -8.64
N GLY A 46 -3.66 4.48 -7.45
CA GLY A 46 -2.92 4.03 -6.29
C GLY A 46 -3.72 3.08 -5.40
N LEU A 47 -3.01 2.25 -4.67
CA LEU A 47 -3.56 1.20 -3.81
C LEU A 47 -2.71 1.14 -2.53
N ALA A 48 -3.33 0.93 -1.38
CA ALA A 48 -2.59 0.62 -0.15
C ALA A 48 -3.02 -0.73 0.42
N TRP A 49 -2.03 -1.52 0.81
CA TRP A 49 -2.18 -2.85 1.39
C TRP A 49 -1.53 -2.89 2.77
N LEU A 50 -2.21 -3.45 3.76
CA LEU A 50 -1.66 -3.75 5.08
C LEU A 50 -1.58 -5.28 5.21
N GLY A 51 -0.36 -5.84 5.14
CA GLY A 51 -0.20 -7.27 4.93
C GLY A 51 -0.86 -7.71 3.62
N ASP A 52 -1.87 -8.57 3.70
CA ASP A 52 -2.61 -9.10 2.54
C ASP A 52 -3.98 -8.43 2.35
N VAL A 53 -4.28 -7.37 3.11
CA VAL A 53 -5.56 -6.68 3.05
C VAL A 53 -5.43 -5.33 2.39
N GLN A 54 -6.17 -5.10 1.30
CA GLN A 54 -6.28 -3.77 0.71
C GLN A 54 -7.13 -2.86 1.62
N THR A 55 -6.56 -1.71 1.98
CA THR A 55 -7.14 -0.73 2.91
C THR A 55 -7.59 0.54 2.20
N HIS A 56 -6.84 0.96 1.18
CA HIS A 56 -7.13 2.19 0.44
C HIS A 56 -7.14 1.95 -1.07
N SER A 57 -7.94 2.76 -1.75
CA SER A 57 -7.95 2.91 -3.20
C SER A 57 -7.86 4.39 -3.55
N TRP A 58 -7.04 4.73 -4.52
CA TRP A 58 -6.89 6.09 -5.01
C TRP A 58 -7.03 6.07 -6.54
N ARG A 59 -8.17 6.53 -7.05
CA ARG A 59 -8.42 6.53 -8.50
C ARG A 59 -7.91 7.84 -9.11
N ASN A 60 -7.64 7.79 -10.41
CA ASN A 60 -7.31 8.99 -11.19
C ASN A 60 -8.30 10.13 -10.94
N ALA A 61 -7.77 11.32 -10.69
CA ALA A 61 -8.53 12.54 -10.39
C ALA A 61 -9.50 12.46 -9.19
N SER A 62 -9.40 11.46 -8.32
CA SER A 62 -10.21 11.37 -7.09
C SER A 62 -9.41 11.64 -5.81
N THR A 63 -10.12 11.75 -4.68
CA THR A 63 -9.57 11.61 -3.31
C THR A 63 -9.32 10.14 -2.99
N VAL A 64 -8.67 9.87 -1.85
CA VAL A 64 -8.38 8.50 -1.41
C VAL A 64 -9.64 7.92 -0.75
N SER A 65 -10.02 6.72 -1.13
CA SER A 65 -11.18 6.00 -0.60
C SER A 65 -10.76 4.95 0.42
N PHE A 66 -11.47 4.90 1.55
CA PHE A 66 -11.33 3.85 2.56
C PHE A 66 -12.12 2.60 2.17
N LEU A 67 -11.46 1.45 2.14
CA LEU A 67 -12.09 0.17 1.78
C LEU A 67 -12.50 -0.67 2.99
N LYS A 68 -11.97 -0.34 4.17
CA LYS A 68 -12.31 -0.97 5.46
C LYS A 68 -12.72 0.10 6.48
N PRO A 69 -13.65 -0.18 7.40
CA PRO A 69 -14.08 0.77 8.44
C PRO A 69 -12.94 1.31 9.30
N TRP A 70 -11.87 0.52 9.46
CA TRP A 70 -10.69 0.86 10.26
C TRP A 70 -9.53 1.45 9.43
N SER A 71 -9.74 1.72 8.13
CA SER A 71 -8.66 2.19 7.24
C SER A 71 -8.16 3.60 7.60
N HIS A 72 -9.02 4.42 8.20
CA HIS A 72 -8.63 5.73 8.76
C HIS A 72 -7.58 5.60 9.88
N GLY A 73 -7.51 4.44 10.52
CA GLY A 73 -6.57 4.17 11.60
C GLY A 73 -6.80 5.09 12.80
N LYS A 74 -5.71 5.62 13.34
CA LYS A 74 -5.73 6.54 14.49
C LYS A 74 -5.47 7.99 14.09
N LEU A 75 -5.44 8.29 12.80
CA LEU A 75 -5.27 9.66 12.33
C LEU A 75 -6.48 10.49 12.77
N SER A 76 -6.27 11.77 13.10
CA SER A 76 -7.37 12.71 13.21
C SER A 76 -7.83 13.14 11.81
N ASP A 77 -9.04 13.65 11.70
CA ASP A 77 -9.58 14.14 10.42
C ASP A 77 -8.68 15.23 9.81
N GLN A 78 -8.10 16.10 10.64
CA GLN A 78 -7.16 17.14 10.19
C GLN A 78 -5.85 16.55 9.66
N GLN A 79 -5.32 15.51 10.31
CA GLN A 79 -4.12 14.81 9.83
C GLN A 79 -4.40 14.11 8.50
N TRP A 80 -5.57 13.49 8.36
CA TRP A 80 -5.99 12.87 7.11
C TRP A 80 -6.15 13.88 5.98
N GLN A 81 -6.85 14.99 6.21
CA GLN A 81 -7.00 16.07 5.23
C GLN A 81 -5.64 16.62 4.77
N THR A 82 -4.69 16.77 5.70
CA THR A 82 -3.32 17.18 5.37
C THR A 82 -2.63 16.16 4.45
N LEU A 83 -2.76 14.87 4.76
CA LEU A 83 -2.20 13.80 3.92
C LEU A 83 -2.86 13.76 2.53
N GLU A 84 -4.17 13.91 2.44
CA GLU A 84 -4.89 13.98 1.17
C GLU A 84 -4.42 15.16 0.32
N HIS A 85 -4.21 16.33 0.94
CA HIS A 85 -3.68 17.50 0.25
C HIS A 85 -2.27 17.24 -0.31
N ILE A 86 -1.39 16.62 0.50
CA ILE A 86 -0.04 16.23 0.06
C ILE A 86 -0.11 15.29 -1.15
N LEU A 87 -0.97 14.27 -1.11
CA LEU A 87 -1.14 13.32 -2.22
C LEU A 87 -1.68 13.99 -3.50
N GLN A 88 -2.60 14.95 -3.36
CA GLN A 88 -3.12 15.73 -4.50
C GLN A 88 -2.04 16.57 -5.17
N VAL A 89 -1.25 17.29 -4.36
CA VAL A 89 -0.11 18.09 -4.85
C VAL A 89 0.92 17.17 -5.51
N TYR A 90 1.30 16.09 -4.83
CA TYR A 90 2.24 15.10 -5.35
C TYR A 90 1.79 14.54 -6.71
N ARG A 91 0.53 14.14 -6.88
CA ARG A 91 0.02 13.61 -8.16
C ARG A 91 0.19 14.59 -9.31
N THR A 92 -0.16 15.85 -9.06
CA THR A 92 -0.10 16.91 -10.06
C THR A 92 1.36 17.21 -10.43
N SER A 93 2.23 17.37 -9.44
CA SER A 93 3.65 17.62 -9.64
C SER A 93 4.34 16.46 -10.34
N PHE A 94 4.15 15.22 -9.86
CA PHE A 94 4.73 14.02 -10.47
C PHE A 94 4.37 13.91 -11.95
N THR A 95 3.09 14.13 -12.29
CA THR A 95 2.64 14.07 -13.70
C THR A 95 3.35 15.12 -14.55
N ARG A 96 3.38 16.37 -14.08
CA ARG A 96 4.04 17.48 -14.79
C ARG A 96 5.53 17.22 -14.96
N ASP A 97 6.20 16.78 -13.91
CA ASP A 97 7.65 16.60 -13.90
C ASP A 97 8.05 15.45 -14.84
N ILE A 98 7.26 14.38 -14.94
CA ILE A 98 7.46 13.31 -15.95
C ILE A 98 7.26 13.85 -17.36
N GLN A 99 6.24 14.67 -17.61
CA GLN A 99 6.02 15.27 -18.94
C GLN A 99 7.19 16.18 -19.35
N GLU A 100 7.69 17.00 -18.43
CA GLU A 100 8.85 17.85 -18.70
C GLU A 100 10.13 17.03 -18.90
N LEU A 101 10.33 15.98 -18.11
CA LEU A 101 11.46 15.05 -18.29
C LEU A 101 11.45 14.43 -19.69
N VAL A 102 10.30 13.95 -20.16
CA VAL A 102 10.16 13.36 -21.51
C VAL A 102 10.46 14.39 -22.61
N LYS A 103 10.07 15.66 -22.44
CA LYS A 103 10.40 16.72 -23.41
C LYS A 103 11.89 17.06 -23.45
N MET A 104 12.56 16.98 -22.30
CA MET A 104 13.99 17.30 -22.18
C MET A 104 14.89 16.17 -22.68
N LEU A 105 14.41 14.93 -22.69
CA LEU A 105 15.17 13.82 -23.24
C LEU A 105 15.35 14.03 -24.76
N PRO A 106 16.58 13.91 -25.29
CA PRO A 106 16.79 13.97 -26.73
C PRO A 106 15.96 12.87 -27.38
N ILE A 107 15.11 13.25 -28.33
CA ILE A 107 14.34 12.30 -29.14
C ILE A 107 15.39 11.49 -29.90
N ILE A 108 15.76 10.32 -29.37
CA ILE A 108 16.43 9.29 -30.16
C ILE A 108 15.40 8.92 -31.22
N HIS A 109 15.53 9.53 -32.39
CA HIS A 109 14.84 9.08 -33.58
C HIS A 109 15.32 7.66 -33.82
N CYS A 110 14.51 6.68 -33.42
CA CYS A 110 14.62 5.34 -33.97
C CYS A 110 14.04 5.40 -35.38
N GLU A 111 14.91 5.68 -36.36
CA GLU A 111 14.69 5.28 -37.75
C GLU A 111 14.97 3.77 -37.91
#